data_AF-C3XT64-F1
#
_entry.id   AF-C3XT64-F1
#
_cell.length_a   1.000
_cell.length_b   1.000
_cell.length_c   1.000
_cell.angle_alpha   90.00
_cell.angle_beta   90.00
_cell.angle_gamma   90.00
#
_symmetry.space_group_name_H-M   'P 1'
#
loop_
_entity.id
_entity.type
_entity.pdbx_description
1 polymer ?
#
loop_
_entity_poly.entity_id
_entity_poly.type
_entity_poly.pdbx_seq_one_letter_code
_entity_poly.pdbx_strand_id
1 'polypeptide(L)' 'CGGILTAPPGGTVTSPNYPDDYGNDVTCEWTITVAEGMVVLLTFDSFHLEHGFDFLIVYDGDSDSAFEFLR' A
#
# COMPACT_ATOMS: atom_id res chain seq x y z
N CYS A 1 -7.46 -3.59 8.14
CA CYS A 1 -7.02 -2.57 7.17
C CYS A 1 -6.51 -3.31 5.94
N GLY A 2 -6.85 -2.85 4.74
CA GLY A 2 -6.56 -3.58 3.51
C GLY A 2 -7.75 -3.63 2.56
N GLY A 3 -7.54 -4.20 1.38
CA GLY A 3 -8.59 -4.41 0.39
C GLY A 3 -8.10 -4.36 -1.05
N ILE A 4 -9.06 -4.41 -1.98
CA ILE A 4 -8.78 -4.33 -3.42
C ILE A 4 -9.18 -2.94 -3.91
N LEU A 5 -8.26 -2.26 -4.58
CA LEU A 5 -8.51 -1.01 -5.27
C LEU A 5 -8.40 -1.23 -6.77
N THR A 6 -9.43 -0.83 -7.51
CA THR A 6 -9.45 -0.87 -8.98
C THR A 6 -9.31 0.54 -9.55
N ALA A 7 -8.46 0.71 -10.56
CA ALA A 7 -8.38 1.95 -11.33
C ALA A 7 -8.68 1.73 -12.82
N PRO A 8 -9.45 2.63 -13.46
CA PRO A 8 -10.18 3.76 -12.86
C PRO A 8 -11.39 3.32 -12.00
N PRO A 9 -11.80 4.11 -10.98
CA PRO A 9 -11.35 5.48 -10.71
C PRO A 9 -10.04 5.58 -9.89
N GLY A 10 -9.57 4.49 -9.29
CA GLY A 10 -8.48 4.55 -8.30
C GLY A 10 -9.00 5.10 -6.97
N GLY A 11 -8.10 5.61 -6.14
CA GLY A 11 -8.47 6.14 -4.82
C GLY A 11 -7.28 6.34 -3.90
N THR A 12 -7.58 6.66 -2.65
CA THR A 12 -6.59 6.92 -1.60
C THR A 12 -6.60 5.76 -0.61
N VAL A 13 -5.41 5.30 -0.24
CA VAL A 13 -5.18 4.33 0.83
C VAL A 13 -4.58 5.07 2.02
N THR A 14 -5.07 4.75 3.22
CA THR A 14 -4.55 5.32 4.46
C THR A 14 -4.15 4.21 5.43
N SER A 15 -3.22 4.52 6.33
CA SER A 15 -2.94 3.69 7.49
C SER A 15 -4.22 3.53 8.35
N PRO A 16 -4.31 2.47 9.16
CA PRO A 16 -5.31 2.40 10.23
C PRO A 16 -5.26 3.67 11.07
N ASN A 17 -6.43 4.18 11.44
CA ASN A 17 -6.61 5.36 12.31
C ASN A 17 -6.13 6.70 11.76
N TYR A 18 -5.59 6.76 10.53
CA TYR A 18 -5.18 8.03 9.92
C TYR A 18 -6.28 9.10 10.07
N PRO A 19 -5.96 10.32 10.56
CA PRO A 19 -4.62 10.89 10.70
C PRO A 19 -3.88 10.59 12.02
N ASP A 20 -4.45 9.81 12.92
CA ASP A 20 -3.77 9.38 14.15
C ASP A 20 -2.79 8.23 13.89
N ASP A 21 -1.95 7.91 14.89
CA ASP A 21 -0.97 6.82 14.80
C ASP A 21 -1.63 5.47 14.55
N TYR A 22 -0.98 4.64 13.73
CA TYR A 22 -1.40 3.26 13.52
C TYR A 22 -1.14 2.43 14.79
N GLY A 23 -1.90 1.35 14.98
CA GLY A 23 -1.73 0.46 16.13
C GLY A 23 -0.50 -0.44 16.01
N ASN A 24 0.02 -0.92 17.13
CA ASN A 24 1.10 -1.91 17.18
C ASN A 24 0.66 -3.26 16.59
N ASP A 25 1.63 -4.02 16.07
CA ASP A 25 1.43 -5.39 15.56
C ASP A 25 0.37 -5.49 14.45
N VAL A 26 0.26 -4.45 13.61
CA VAL A 26 -0.72 -4.40 12.52
C VAL A 26 -0.06 -4.73 11.18
N THR A 27 -0.62 -5.72 10.49
CA THR A 27 -0.32 -6.00 9.09
C THR A 27 -1.53 -5.65 8.23
N CYS A 28 -1.33 -4.76 7.25
CA CYS A 28 -2.34 -4.37 6.27
C CYS A 28 -1.83 -4.71 4.87
N GLU A 29 -2.72 -5.19 4.00
CA GLU A 29 -2.39 -5.50 2.60
C GLU A 29 -3.42 -4.90 1.66
N TRP A 30 -2.95 -4.28 0.58
CA TRP A 30 -3.79 -3.77 -0.49
C TRP A 30 -3.34 -4.30 -1.84
N THR A 31 -4.29 -4.77 -2.63
CA THR A 31 -4.05 -5.14 -4.04
C THR A 31 -4.61 -4.04 -4.93
N ILE A 32 -3.75 -3.37 -5.70
CA ILE A 32 -4.16 -2.33 -6.65
C ILE A 32 -4.15 -2.94 -8.04
N THR A 33 -5.29 -2.94 -8.72
CA THR A 33 -5.47 -3.51 -10.05
C THR A 33 -5.90 -2.45 -11.04
N VAL A 34 -5.34 -2.51 -12.24
CA VAL A 34 -5.67 -1.60 -13.35
C VAL A 34 -5.97 -2.42 -14.60
N ALA A 35 -6.66 -1.81 -15.56
CA ALA A 35 -6.92 -2.45 -16.84
C ALA A 35 -5.61 -2.79 -17.57
N GLU A 36 -5.64 -3.84 -18.40
CA GLU A 36 -4.49 -4.23 -19.22
C GLU A 36 -3.97 -3.05 -20.06
N GLY A 37 -2.64 -2.90 -20.11
CA GLY A 37 -1.98 -1.78 -20.79
C GLY A 37 -1.87 -0.48 -19.98
N MET A 38 -2.40 -0.45 -18.76
CA MET A 38 -2.22 0.66 -17.81
C MET A 38 -1.15 0.34 -16.77
N VAL A 39 -0.63 1.38 -16.12
CA VAL A 39 0.33 1.26 -15.01
C VAL A 39 -0.23 1.94 -13.76
N VAL A 40 0.09 1.39 -12.59
CA VAL A 40 -0.23 2.01 -11.31
C VAL A 40 0.73 3.17 -11.06
N LEU A 41 0.19 4.36 -10.79
CA LEU A 41 0.95 5.49 -10.25
C LEU A 41 0.62 5.60 -8.76
N LEU A 42 1.62 5.34 -7.92
CA LEU A 42 1.52 5.46 -6.46
C LEU A 42 2.24 6.73 -5.99
N THR A 43 1.57 7.53 -5.18
CA THR A 43 2.13 8.74 -4.57
C THR A 43 1.88 8.75 -3.06
N PHE A 44 2.89 9.12 -2.29
CA PHE A 44 2.78 9.28 -0.84
C PHE A 44 2.59 10.75 -0.49
N ASP A 45 1.36 11.10 -0.09
CA ASP A 45 1.06 12.46 0.39
C ASP A 45 1.57 12.69 1.83
N SER A 46 1.61 11.62 2.63
CA SER A 46 2.18 11.59 3.98
C SER A 46 2.80 10.22 4.24
N PHE A 47 3.96 10.19 4.90
CA PHE A 47 4.67 8.95 5.21
C PHE A 47 5.44 9.08 6.53
N HIS A 48 5.02 8.32 7.55
CA HIS A 48 5.63 8.28 8.87
C HIS A 48 5.49 6.87 9.45
N LEU A 49 6.61 6.22 9.80
CA LEU A 49 6.68 4.88 10.38
C LEU A 49 7.75 4.84 11.49
N GLU A 50 7.65 3.86 12.38
CA GLU A 50 8.66 3.59 13.42
C GLU A 50 9.97 3.08 12.78
N HIS A 51 11.02 3.90 12.88
CA HIS A 51 12.29 3.62 12.23
C HIS A 51 12.95 2.33 12.77
N GLY A 52 13.12 1.34 11.90
CA GLY A 52 13.81 0.08 12.19
C GLY A 52 12.89 -1.04 12.67
N PHE A 53 11.59 -0.76 12.85
CA PHE A 53 10.61 -1.73 13.33
C PHE A 53 9.48 -1.94 12.31
N ASP A 54 8.97 -0.84 11.74
CA ASP A 54 7.86 -0.89 10.79
C ASP A 54 8.30 -0.59 9.36
N PHE A 55 7.60 -1.20 8.40
CA PHE A 55 7.93 -1.13 6.98
C PHE A 55 6.67 -1.04 6.13
N LEU A 56 6.77 -0.33 5.01
CA LEU A 56 5.83 -0.42 3.91
C LEU A 56 6.55 -1.06 2.74
N ILE A 57 6.02 -2.17 2.22
CA ILE A 57 6.61 -2.89 1.11
C ILE A 57 5.66 -2.83 -0.08
N VAL A 58 6.21 -2.55 -1.26
CA VAL A 58 5.47 -2.54 -2.53
C VAL A 58 5.98 -3.69 -3.39
N TYR A 59 5.07 -4.57 -3.79
CA TYR A 59 5.36 -5.67 -4.71
C TYR A 59 4.78 -5.37 -6.09
N ASP A 60 5.57 -5.59 -7.15
CA ASP A 60 5.12 -5.55 -8.54
C ASP A 60 4.57 -6.92 -8.94
N GLY A 61 3.27 -7.12 -8.65
CA GLY A 61 2.55 -8.36 -8.88
C GLY A 61 1.29 -8.46 -8.01
N ASP A 62 0.68 -9.64 -7.98
CA ASP A 62 -0.58 -9.92 -7.29
C ASP A 62 -0.41 -10.53 -5.89
N SER A 63 0.84 -10.73 -5.43
CA SER A 63 1.16 -11.30 -4.12
C SER A 63 2.51 -10.84 -3.57
N ASP A 64 2.75 -11.13 -2.29
CA ASP A 64 4.02 -10.88 -1.57
C ASP A 64 5.20 -11.75 -2.07
N SER A 65 4.92 -12.74 -2.92
CA SER A 65 5.93 -13.55 -3.60
C SER A 65 6.49 -12.92 -4.87
N ALA A 66 5.90 -11.79 -5.31
CA ALA A 66 6.30 -11.08 -6.51
C ALA A 66 7.57 -10.22 -6.30
N PHE A 67 7.96 -9.46 -7.32
CA PHE A 67 9.15 -8.64 -7.24
C PHE A 67 8.96 -7.49 -6.22
N GLU A 68 9.80 -7.46 -5.18
CA GLU A 68 9.85 -6.36 -4.22
C GLU A 68 10.39 -5.11 -4.92
N PHE A 69 9.49 -4.18 -5.21
CA PHE A 69 9.82 -2.93 -5.89
C PHE A 69 10.43 -1.90 -4.93
N LEU A 70 9.88 -1.81 -3.71
CA LEU A 70 10.30 -0.85 -2.69
C LEU A 70 10.06 -1.40 -1.28
N ARG A 71 10.95 -1.05 -0.35
CA ARG A 71 10.84 -1.25 1.10
C ARG A 71 11.45 -0.07 1.86
#